data_AF-A0A6B2E837-F1
#
_entry.id   AF-A0A6B2E837-F1
#
_cell.length_a   1.000
_cell.length_b   1.000
_cell.length_c   1.000
_cell.angle_alpha   90.00
_cell.angle_beta   90.00
_cell.angle_gamma   90.00
#
_symmetry.space_group_name_H-M   'P 1'
#
loop_
_entity.id
_entity.type
_entity.pdbx_description
1 polymer ?
#
loop_
_entity_poly.entity_id
_entity_poly.type
_entity_poly.pdbx_seq_one_letter_code
_entity_poly.pdbx_strand_id
1 'polypeptide(L)'
;DKLCDISPEVREELKKFRFRKSTTNSALILKIDREKQLVILDEFMDDVSVEELQEQLPGHQPRYVIYSYRMEHDDKRISFPMCFIFYTPRDSQMELQMMYAGTKRELQREADLTRVYEVRELDDFTDEWLREKLK
;
A
#
# COMPACT_ATOMS: atom_id res chain seq x y z
N ASP A 1 -12.66 5.95 17.07
CA ASP A 1 -11.45 6.03 17.89
C ASP A 1 -10.23 5.68 17.07
N LYS A 2 -9.18 6.48 17.20
CA LYS A 2 -7.91 6.32 16.51
C LYS A 2 -7.02 5.39 17.32
N LEU A 3 -6.49 4.34 16.69
CA LEU A 3 -5.66 3.32 17.36
C LEU A 3 -4.16 3.62 17.27
N CYS A 4 -3.70 4.17 16.15
CA CYS A 4 -2.30 4.54 15.97
C CYS A 4 -2.19 5.91 15.27
N ASP A 5 -1.16 6.67 15.65
CA ASP A 5 -0.81 7.93 14.98
C ASP A 5 -0.09 7.67 13.65
N ILE A 6 -0.04 8.68 12.77
CA ILE A 6 0.76 8.63 11.54
C ILE A 6 1.99 9.50 11.75
N SER A 7 3.19 8.94 11.57
CA SER A 7 4.43 9.69 11.81
C SER A 7 4.55 10.90 10.86
N PRO A 8 5.22 11.98 11.29
CA PRO A 8 5.52 13.11 10.42
C PRO A 8 6.26 12.69 9.14
N GLU A 9 7.21 11.76 9.27
CA GLU A 9 7.95 11.17 8.15
C GLU A 9 7.01 10.51 7.13
N VAL A 10 6.04 9.70 7.58
CA VAL A 10 5.06 9.08 6.67
C VAL A 10 4.25 10.15 5.95
N ARG A 11 3.80 11.21 6.62
CA ARG A 11 3.07 12.31 5.97
C ARG A 11 3.91 13.00 4.89
N GLU A 12 5.19 13.19 5.15
CA GLU A 12 6.13 13.75 4.17
C GLU A 12 6.33 12.80 2.98
N GLU A 13 6.53 11.52 3.21
CA GLU A 13 6.71 10.51 2.16
C GLU A 13 5.44 10.32 1.32
N LEU A 14 4.25 10.32 1.93
CA LEU A 14 2.96 10.33 1.22
C LEU A 14 2.87 11.50 0.24
N LYS A 15 3.25 12.70 0.69
CA LYS A 15 3.26 13.90 -0.14
C LYS A 15 4.28 13.79 -1.27
N LYS A 16 5.50 13.35 -0.98
CA LYS A 16 6.56 13.15 -1.99
C LYS A 16 6.11 12.13 -3.04
N PHE A 17 5.55 11.00 -2.60
CA PHE A 17 5.08 9.93 -3.47
C PHE A 17 3.96 10.40 -4.39
N ARG A 18 2.96 11.12 -3.86
CA ARG A 18 1.82 11.65 -4.64
C ARG A 18 2.24 12.57 -5.79
N PHE A 19 3.25 13.41 -5.57
CA PHE A 19 3.70 14.39 -6.56
C PHE A 19 4.94 13.93 -7.35
N ARG A 20 5.35 12.67 -7.14
CA ARG A 20 6.49 12.09 -7.83
C ARG A 20 6.21 11.98 -9.33
N LYS A 21 7.20 12.33 -10.14
CA LYS A 21 7.17 12.17 -11.60
C LYS A 21 7.88 10.88 -12.00
N SER A 22 7.38 9.74 -11.51
CA SER A 22 7.93 8.44 -11.91
C SER A 22 7.35 8.01 -13.25
N THR A 23 8.16 7.28 -14.04
CA THR A 23 7.73 6.63 -15.29
C THR A 23 7.60 5.12 -15.16
N THR A 24 7.85 4.60 -13.96
CA THR A 24 7.84 3.18 -13.62
C THR A 24 6.82 2.91 -12.51
N ASN A 25 6.62 1.63 -12.20
CA ASN A 25 5.87 1.24 -11.02
C ASN A 25 6.64 1.65 -9.76
N SER A 26 5.93 2.01 -8.69
CA SER A 26 6.57 2.30 -7.40
C SER A 26 5.65 1.91 -6.25
N ALA A 27 6.23 1.49 -5.14
CA ALA A 27 5.52 1.10 -3.93
C ALA A 27 6.06 1.84 -2.71
N LEU A 28 5.15 2.36 -1.88
CA LEU A 28 5.45 2.86 -0.54
C LEU A 28 4.80 1.89 0.47
N ILE A 29 5.63 1.11 1.17
CA ILE A 29 5.20 0.11 2.14
C ILE A 29 5.27 0.73 3.53
N LEU A 30 4.16 0.68 4.24
CA LEU A 30 4.00 1.24 5.58
C LEU A 30 3.60 0.15 6.57
N LYS A 31 4.09 0.28 7.79
CA LYS A 31 3.79 -0.63 8.91
C LYS A 31 3.44 0.14 10.17
N ILE A 32 2.87 -0.55 11.14
CA ILE A 32 2.71 -0.05 12.50
C ILE A 32 3.91 -0.49 13.34
N ASP A 33 4.61 0.47 13.92
CA ASP A 33 5.48 0.27 15.07
C ASP A 33 4.58 0.03 16.30
N ARG A 34 4.56 -1.21 16.79
CA ARG A 34 3.68 -1.64 17.88
C ARG A 34 3.99 -0.95 19.20
N GLU A 35 5.27 -0.69 19.47
CA GLU A 35 5.71 -0.08 20.72
C GLU A 35 5.32 1.40 20.77
N LYS A 36 5.44 2.08 19.62
CA LYS A 36 5.12 3.51 19.49
C LYS A 36 3.66 3.78 19.12
N GLN A 37 2.89 2.74 18.77
CA GLN A 37 1.55 2.86 18.20
C GLN A 37 1.51 3.87 17.04
N LEU A 38 2.48 3.76 16.13
CA LEU A 38 2.76 4.75 15.10
C LEU A 38 2.90 4.09 13.73
N VAL A 39 2.21 4.59 12.73
CA VAL A 39 2.46 4.23 11.32
C VAL A 39 3.79 4.85 10.91
N ILE A 40 4.71 4.00 10.46
CA ILE A 40 6.05 4.35 10.00
C ILE A 40 6.29 3.81 8.60
N LEU A 41 7.30 4.36 7.93
CA LEU A 41 7.82 3.81 6.68
C LEU A 41 8.45 2.45 6.98
N ASP A 42 8.07 1.43 6.21
CA ASP A 42 8.79 0.15 6.19
C ASP A 42 9.83 0.17 5.07
N GLU A 43 9.37 0.44 3.85
CA GLU A 43 10.21 0.43 2.66
C GLU A 43 9.62 1.30 1.56
N PHE A 44 10.49 1.85 0.72
CA PHE A 44 10.12 2.47 -0.54
C PHE A 44 10.83 1.72 -1.67
N MET A 45 10.06 1.30 -2.67
CA MET A 45 10.54 0.57 -3.83
C MET A 45 10.24 1.36 -5.10
N ASP A 46 11.26 1.51 -5.95
CA ASP A 46 11.15 2.14 -7.26
C ASP A 46 11.41 1.11 -8.36
N ASP A 47 10.73 1.27 -9.49
CA ASP A 47 10.78 0.33 -10.62
C ASP A 47 10.53 -1.13 -10.22
N VAL A 48 9.41 -1.35 -9.52
CA VAL A 48 9.06 -2.64 -8.91
C VAL A 48 7.84 -3.29 -9.58
N SER A 49 7.95 -4.55 -9.99
CA SER A 49 6.80 -5.31 -10.50
C SER A 49 5.82 -5.69 -9.39
N VAL A 50 4.64 -6.20 -9.76
CA VAL A 50 3.69 -6.68 -8.74
C VAL A 50 4.24 -7.95 -8.06
N GLU A 51 4.90 -8.82 -8.81
CA GLU A 51 5.54 -10.04 -8.32
C GLU A 51 6.68 -9.72 -7.35
N GLU A 52 7.58 -8.80 -7.71
CA GLU A 52 8.67 -8.36 -6.82
C GLU A 52 8.14 -7.73 -5.53
N LEU A 53 7.03 -6.97 -5.63
CA LEU A 53 6.35 -6.42 -4.46
C LEU A 53 5.76 -7.52 -3.57
N GLN A 54 5.16 -8.59 -4.13
CA GLN A 54 4.68 -9.73 -3.35
C GLN A 54 5.82 -10.38 -2.56
N GLU A 55 6.98 -10.56 -3.19
CA GLU A 55 8.15 -11.19 -2.56
C GLU A 55 8.67 -10.39 -1.36
N GLN A 56 8.50 -9.07 -1.34
CA GLN A 56 8.87 -8.23 -0.19
C GLN A 56 7.84 -8.25 0.94
N LEU A 57 6.57 -8.57 0.64
CA LEU A 57 5.52 -8.52 1.65
C LEU A 57 5.59 -9.72 2.62
N PRO A 58 5.53 -9.49 3.95
CA PRO A 58 5.68 -10.58 4.91
C PRO A 58 4.46 -11.50 4.95
N GLY A 59 4.65 -12.81 4.85
CA GLY A 59 3.54 -13.80 4.87
C GLY A 59 2.68 -13.86 6.14
N HIS A 60 3.08 -13.20 7.24
CA HIS A 60 2.44 -13.33 8.56
C HIS A 60 2.14 -11.99 9.26
N GLN A 61 2.43 -10.85 8.61
CA GLN A 61 2.18 -9.53 9.19
C GLN A 61 1.47 -8.61 8.20
N PRO A 62 0.54 -7.76 8.63
CA PRO A 62 -0.15 -6.86 7.73
C PRO A 62 0.78 -5.74 7.26
N ARG A 63 0.46 -5.17 6.11
CA ARG A 63 1.08 -3.97 5.55
C ARG A 63 0.06 -3.09 4.88
N TYR A 64 0.32 -1.79 4.88
CA TYR A 64 -0.32 -0.87 3.95
C TYR A 64 0.65 -0.60 2.81
N VAL A 65 0.16 -0.66 1.58
CA VAL A 65 0.97 -0.35 0.41
C VAL A 65 0.27 0.73 -0.38
N ILE A 66 0.99 1.79 -0.70
CA ILE A 66 0.55 2.76 -1.69
C ILE A 66 1.32 2.47 -2.96
N TYR A 67 0.59 2.07 -3.99
CA TYR A 67 1.17 1.59 -5.22
C TYR A 67 0.79 2.51 -6.37
N SER A 68 1.79 2.99 -7.10
CA SER A 68 1.63 3.73 -8.35
C SER A 68 1.90 2.78 -9.51
N TYR A 69 0.87 2.49 -10.29
CA TYR A 69 0.93 1.48 -11.33
C TYR A 69 1.01 2.10 -12.73
N ARG A 70 2.05 1.79 -13.50
CA ARG A 70 2.21 2.19 -14.91
C ARG A 70 1.28 1.37 -15.78
N MET A 71 0.10 1.92 -16.03
CA MET A 71 -0.93 1.31 -16.86
C MET A 71 -0.83 1.82 -18.31
N GLU A 72 -0.54 0.91 -19.24
CA GLU A 72 -0.72 1.14 -20.68
C GLU A 72 -2.13 0.72 -21.07
N HIS A 73 -2.89 1.66 -21.65
CA HIS A 73 -4.26 1.46 -22.11
C HIS A 73 -4.28 0.95 -23.57
N ASP A 74 -5.41 0.39 -23.98
CA ASP A 74 -5.59 -0.16 -25.34
C ASP A 74 -5.34 0.89 -26.45
N ASP A 75 -5.61 2.17 -26.15
CA ASP A 75 -5.37 3.32 -27.02
C ASP A 75 -3.95 3.88 -26.95
N LYS A 76 -3.01 3.15 -26.31
CA LYS A 76 -1.61 3.51 -26.11
C LYS A 76 -1.34 4.67 -25.17
N ARG A 77 -2.36 5.24 -24.51
CA ARG A 77 -2.12 6.19 -23.41
C ARG A 77 -1.48 5.46 -22.23
N ILE A 78 -0.59 6.16 -21.55
CA ILE A 78 0.02 5.71 -20.29
C ILE A 78 -0.55 6.56 -19.17
N SER A 79 -0.95 5.90 -18.08
CA SER A 79 -1.37 6.55 -16.85
C SER A 79 -0.69 5.92 -15.65
N PHE A 80 -0.69 6.62 -14.53
CA PHE A 80 -0.12 6.17 -13.26
C PHE A 80 -1.17 6.21 -12.16
N PRO A 81 -2.25 5.40 -12.25
CA PRO A 81 -3.20 5.30 -11.16
C PRO A 81 -2.50 4.86 -9.87
N MET A 82 -2.78 5.60 -8.80
CA MET A 82 -2.37 5.22 -7.45
C MET A 82 -3.51 4.52 -6.72
N CYS A 83 -3.17 3.48 -5.95
CA CYS A 83 -4.11 2.79 -5.08
C CYS A 83 -3.52 2.52 -3.71
N PHE A 84 -4.41 2.33 -2.74
CA PHE A 84 -4.11 1.88 -1.39
C PHE A 84 -4.45 0.40 -1.30
N ILE A 85 -3.45 -0.44 -1.01
CA ILE A 85 -3.61 -1.86 -0.81
C ILE A 85 -3.43 -2.14 0.67
N PHE A 86 -4.46 -2.71 1.29
CA PHE A 86 -4.40 -3.21 2.65
C PHE A 86 -4.15 -4.71 2.61
N TYR A 87 -2.90 -5.11 2.85
CA TYR A 87 -2.54 -6.52 2.92
C TYR A 87 -2.66 -7.02 4.36
N THR A 88 -3.49 -8.03 4.57
CA THR A 88 -3.75 -8.67 5.86
C THR A 88 -3.69 -10.18 5.71
N PRO A 89 -2.50 -10.79 5.84
CA PRO A 89 -2.37 -12.24 5.71
C PRO A 89 -3.24 -12.96 6.73
N ARG A 90 -3.82 -14.09 6.33
CA ARG A 90 -4.72 -14.90 7.18
C ARG A 90 -4.04 -15.37 8.46
N ASP A 91 -2.75 -15.68 8.38
CA ASP A 91 -1.94 -16.20 9.49
C ASP A 91 -1.43 -15.11 10.45
N SER A 92 -1.87 -13.86 10.28
CA SER A 92 -1.45 -12.77 11.17
C SER A 92 -2.11 -12.84 12.54
N GLN A 93 -1.40 -12.41 13.58
CA GLN A 93 -1.93 -12.33 14.95
C GLN A 93 -3.19 -11.44 15.00
N MET A 94 -4.28 -11.92 15.61
CA MET A 94 -5.58 -11.22 15.69
C MET A 94 -5.45 -9.78 16.18
N GLU A 95 -4.71 -9.56 17.28
CA GLU A 95 -4.47 -8.23 17.84
C GLU A 95 -3.83 -7.27 16.82
N LEU A 96 -2.87 -7.78 16.04
CA LEU A 96 -2.19 -7.02 14.99
C LEU A 96 -3.17 -6.69 13.86
N GLN A 97 -3.99 -7.66 13.43
CA GLN A 97 -5.03 -7.43 12.42
C GLN A 97 -6.00 -6.32 12.87
N MET A 98 -6.45 -6.34 14.13
CA MET A 98 -7.34 -5.32 14.68
C MET A 98 -6.69 -3.94 14.72
N MET A 99 -5.42 -3.85 15.14
CA MET A 99 -4.65 -2.60 15.19
C MET A 99 -4.52 -1.97 13.80
N TYR A 100 -4.20 -2.78 12.79
CA TYR A 100 -4.12 -2.32 11.41
C TYR A 100 -5.50 -1.96 10.83
N ALA A 101 -6.53 -2.77 11.06
CA ALA A 101 -7.88 -2.48 10.57
C ALA A 101 -8.43 -1.17 11.14
N GLY A 102 -8.19 -0.92 12.44
CA GLY A 102 -8.63 0.30 13.11
C GLY A 102 -7.88 1.57 12.67
N THR A 103 -6.65 1.43 12.17
CA THR A 103 -5.83 2.56 11.69
C THR A 103 -6.01 2.83 10.18
N LYS A 104 -6.43 1.82 9.41
CA LYS A 104 -6.58 1.87 7.93
C LYS A 104 -7.29 3.14 7.44
N ARG A 105 -8.45 3.46 8.03
CA ARG A 105 -9.30 4.57 7.56
C ARG A 105 -8.64 5.93 7.69
N GLU A 106 -7.85 6.13 8.75
CA GLU A 106 -7.13 7.38 8.95
C GLU A 106 -5.99 7.51 7.95
N LEU A 107 -5.19 6.44 7.79
CA LEU A 107 -4.09 6.43 6.84
C LEU A 107 -4.57 6.59 5.38
N GLN A 108 -5.69 5.95 5.03
CA GLN A 108 -6.33 6.16 3.73
C GLN A 108 -6.71 7.64 3.51
N ARG A 109 -7.27 8.29 4.55
CA ARG A 109 -7.66 9.70 4.47
C ARG A 109 -6.44 10.60 4.32
N GLU A 110 -5.35 10.30 5.03
CA GLU A 110 -4.09 11.03 4.92
C GLU A 110 -3.46 10.87 3.52
N ALA A 111 -3.51 9.66 2.95
CA ALA A 111 -3.02 9.39 1.60
C ALA A 111 -3.89 10.01 0.50
N ASP A 112 -5.13 10.41 0.81
CA ASP A 112 -6.11 10.98 -0.13
C ASP A 112 -6.36 10.05 -1.34
N LEU A 113 -6.48 8.74 -1.07
CA LEU A 113 -6.70 7.71 -2.09
C LEU A 113 -8.12 7.15 -2.03
N THR A 114 -8.77 7.12 -3.20
CA THR A 114 -10.14 6.60 -3.38
C THR A 114 -10.14 5.14 -3.83
N ARG A 115 -9.10 4.71 -4.54
CA ARG A 115 -8.91 3.32 -4.98
C ARG A 115 -8.29 2.52 -3.85
N VAL A 116 -9.11 1.74 -3.16
CA VAL A 116 -8.69 0.99 -1.98
C VAL A 116 -9.07 -0.47 -2.14
N TYR A 117 -8.08 -1.34 -1.97
CA TYR A 117 -8.23 -2.79 -2.11
C TYR A 117 -7.72 -3.49 -0.87
N GLU A 118 -8.27 -4.66 -0.59
CA GLU A 118 -7.86 -5.51 0.52
C GLU A 118 -7.43 -6.86 -0.03
N VAL A 119 -6.26 -7.32 0.41
CA VAL A 119 -5.60 -8.55 -0.06
C VAL A 119 -5.32 -9.41 1.17
N ARG A 120 -5.71 -10.69 1.12
CA ARG A 120 -5.48 -11.64 2.22
C ARG A 120 -4.52 -12.77 1.86
N GLU A 121 -4.34 -13.01 0.57
CA GLU A 121 -3.44 -14.00 0.00
C GLU A 121 -2.63 -13.31 -1.09
N LEU A 122 -1.30 -13.45 -1.05
CA LEU A 122 -0.43 -12.77 -2.02
C LEU A 122 -0.58 -13.37 -3.43
N ASP A 123 -0.91 -14.66 -3.52
CA ASP A 123 -1.21 -15.34 -4.78
C ASP A 123 -2.36 -14.68 -5.56
N ASP A 124 -3.31 -14.02 -4.87
CA ASP A 124 -4.40 -13.26 -5.48
C ASP A 124 -3.95 -11.87 -5.98
N PHE A 125 -2.83 -11.34 -5.48
CA PHE A 125 -2.37 -9.99 -5.76
C PHE A 125 -1.51 -9.94 -7.03
N THR A 126 -2.06 -10.30 -8.18
CA THR A 126 -1.33 -10.37 -9.45
C THR A 126 -1.40 -9.08 -10.27
N ASP A 127 -0.51 -8.94 -11.27
CA ASP A 127 -0.57 -7.84 -12.25
C ASP A 127 -1.94 -7.80 -12.97
N GLU A 128 -2.46 -8.97 -13.36
CA GLU A 128 -3.77 -9.09 -14.01
C GLU A 128 -4.90 -8.60 -13.08
N TRP A 129 -4.94 -9.09 -11.84
CA TRP A 129 -5.93 -8.66 -10.87
C TRP A 129 -5.88 -7.15 -10.65
N LEU A 130 -4.68 -6.59 -10.49
CA LEU A 130 -4.52 -5.16 -10.26
C LEU A 130 -4.96 -4.34 -11.48
N ARG A 131 -4.59 -4.75 -12.69
CA ARG A 131 -5.06 -4.12 -13.94
C ARG A 131 -6.58 -4.11 -14.01
N GLU A 132 -7.24 -5.23 -13.72
CA GLU A 132 -8.71 -5.31 -13.72
C GLU A 132 -9.35 -4.35 -12.70
N LYS A 133 -8.77 -4.23 -11.51
CA LYS A 133 -9.26 -3.32 -10.47
C LYS A 133 -9.08 -1.84 -10.82
N LEU A 134 -8.09 -1.51 -11.64
CA LEU A 134 -7.70 -0.13 -11.96
C LEU A 134 -8.31 0.41 -13.27
N LYS A 135 -8.87 -0.46 -14.12
CA LYS A 135 -9.72 -0.08 -15.26
C LYS A 135 -10.90 0.75 -14.78
#